data_AF-A0A151RW96-F1
#
_entry.id   AF-A0A151RW96-F1
#
_cell.length_a   1.000
_cell.length_b   1.000
_cell.length_c   1.000
_cell.angle_alpha   90.00
_cell.angle_beta   90.00
_cell.angle_gamma   90.00
#
_symmetry.space_group_name_H-M   'P 1'
#
loop_
_entity.id
_entity.type
_entity.pdbx_description
1 polymer ?
#
loop_
_entity_poly.entity_id
_entity_poly.type
_entity_poly.pdbx_seq_one_letter_code
_entity_poly.pdbx_strand_id
1 'polypeptide(L)' 'MAEIAKSLCHDYLHNIRSIADELALIGNPVDDIDLVIVALNGLGPTFCELNASIHTRDSLLQYDELFDKLVDFEIFLN' A
#
# COMPACT_ATOMS: atom_id res chain seq x y z
N MET A 1 -9.06 -18.47 -19.92
CA MET A 1 -8.41 -18.53 -18.59
C MET A 1 -7.41 -17.40 -18.59
N ALA A 2 -7.82 -16.21 -18.14
CA ALA A 2 -6.92 -15.07 -18.07
C ALA A 2 -5.83 -15.42 -17.08
N GLU A 3 -4.62 -15.59 -17.61
CA GLU A 3 -3.40 -15.72 -16.85
C GLU A 3 -3.33 -14.54 -15.88
N ILE A 4 -3.10 -14.85 -14.61
CA ILE A 4 -3.14 -13.92 -13.49
C ILE A 4 -2.15 -12.79 -13.82
N ALA A 5 -2.66 -11.67 -14.33
CA ALA A 5 -1.89 -10.44 -14.39
C ALA A 5 -1.63 -10.06 -12.94
N LYS A 6 -0.43 -10.38 -12.47
CA LYS A 6 -0.01 -10.10 -11.11
C LYS A 6 0.03 -8.58 -10.98
N SER A 7 -0.92 -8.01 -10.23
CA SER A 7 -0.98 -6.58 -9.94
C SER A 7 0.32 -6.17 -9.25
N LEU A 8 1.04 -5.22 -9.84
CA LEU A 8 2.32 -4.76 -9.31
C LEU A 8 2.10 -4.04 -7.98
N CYS A 9 0.98 -3.35 -7.82
CA CYS A 9 0.57 -2.75 -6.55
C CYS A 9 0.26 -3.80 -5.47
N HIS A 10 -0.51 -4.83 -5.82
CA HIS A 10 -0.85 -5.90 -4.89
C HIS A 10 0.42 -6.61 -4.38
N ASP A 11 1.34 -6.97 -5.27
CA ASP A 11 2.61 -7.60 -4.89
C ASP A 11 3.46 -6.70 -4.00
N TYR A 12 3.58 -5.42 -4.36
CA TYR A 12 4.35 -4.44 -3.59
C TYR A 12 3.80 -4.29 -2.17
N LEU A 13 2.49 -4.10 -2.04
CA LEU A 13 1.84 -3.94 -0.74
C LEU A 13 1.87 -5.24 0.08
N HIS A 14 1.61 -6.38 -0.55
CA HIS A 14 1.71 -7.67 0.13
C HIS A 14 3.12 -7.91 0.69
N ASN A 15 4.17 -7.53 -0.04
CA ASN A 15 5.54 -7.66 0.46
C ASN A 15 5.81 -6.79 1.69
N ILE A 16 5.30 -5.56 1.72
CA ILE A 16 5.41 -4.68 2.89
C ILE A 16 4.72 -5.31 4.10
N ARG A 17 3.49 -5.82 3.93
CA ARG A 17 2.76 -6.51 5.00
C ARG A 17 3.50 -7.76 5.50
N SER A 18 4.02 -8.58 4.59
CA SER A 18 4.79 -9.77 4.95
C SER A 18 6.00 -9.43 5.82
N ILE A 19 6.72 -8.35 5.50
CA ILE A 19 7.86 -7.88 6.32
C ILE A 19 7.38 -7.39 7.68
N ALA A 20 6.28 -6.65 7.74
CA ALA A 20 5.68 -6.19 9.00
C ALA A 20 5.29 -7.36 9.91
N ASP A 21 4.70 -8.41 9.33
CA ASP A 21 4.31 -9.63 10.04
C ASP A 21 5.55 -10.35 10.59
N GLU A 22 6.62 -10.46 9.80
CA GLU A 22 7.90 -11.02 10.25
C GLU A 22 8.51 -10.22 11.42
N LEU A 23 8.45 -8.89 11.37
CA LEU A 23 8.91 -8.03 12.45
C LEU A 23 8.05 -8.21 13.72
N ALA A 24 6.73 -8.34 13.56
CA ALA A 24 5.81 -8.61 14.67
C ALA A 24 6.12 -9.96 15.34
N LEU A 25 6.46 -11.00 14.57
CA LEU A 25 6.82 -12.33 15.10
C LEU A 25 8.04 -12.30 16.03
N ILE A 26 8.99 -11.38 15.80
CA ILE A 26 10.18 -11.22 16.66
C ILE A 26 10.01 -10.13 17.73
N GLY A 27 8.77 -9.66 17.96
CA GLY A 27 8.45 -8.70 19.02
C GLY A 27 8.68 -7.24 18.64
N ASN A 28 8.80 -6.92 17.34
CA ASN A 28 8.93 -5.56 16.82
C ASN A 28 7.73 -5.21 15.91
N PRO A 29 6.49 -5.17 16.41
CA PRO A 29 5.35 -4.83 15.58
C PRO A 29 5.48 -3.42 15.00
N VAL A 30 5.13 -3.27 13.72
CA VAL A 30 5.02 -1.98 13.05
C VAL A 30 3.56 -1.55 13.14
N ASP A 31 3.30 -0.31 13.56
CA ASP A 31 1.94 0.19 13.57
C ASP A 31 1.44 0.53 12.17
N ASP A 32 0.12 0.61 12.06
CA ASP A 32 -0.57 0.75 10.78
C ASP A 32 -0.26 2.09 10.07
N ILE A 33 -0.02 3.17 10.83
CA ILE A 33 0.34 4.47 10.27
C ILE A 33 1.75 4.41 9.69
N ASP A 34 2.69 3.82 10.41
CA ASP A 34 4.04 3.61 9.91
C ASP A 34 4.07 2.77 8.63
N LEU A 35 3.22 1.73 8.54
CA LEU A 35 3.07 0.92 7.32
C LEU A 35 2.53 1.74 6.15
N VAL A 36 1.56 2.62 6.38
CA VAL A 36 1.04 3.54 5.36
C VAL A 36 2.13 4.47 4.87
N ILE A 37 2.92 5.06 5.77
CA ILE A 37 4.04 5.95 5.41
C ILE A 37 5.08 5.21 4.57
N VAL A 38 5.48 4.01 4.97
CA VAL A 38 6.42 3.17 4.22
C VAL A 38 5.89 2.86 2.83
N ALA A 39 4.64 2.46 2.71
CA ALA A 39 4.02 2.15 1.43
C ALA A 39 4.00 3.35 0.49
N LEU A 40 3.59 4.53 0.97
CA LEU A 40 3.54 5.76 0.17
C LEU A 40 4.93 6.25 -0.27
N ASN A 41 5.95 6.09 0.57
CA ASN A 41 7.32 6.52 0.27
C ASN A 41 7.97 5.73 -0.89
N GLY A 42 7.57 4.47 -1.10
CA GLY A 42 8.07 3.66 -2.21
C GLY A 42 7.25 3.79 -3.50
N LEU A 43 6.22 4.63 -3.53
CA LEU A 43 5.44 4.87 -4.74
C LEU A 43 6.21 5.73 -5.75
N GLY A 44 6.14 5.31 -7.01
CA GLY A 44 6.69 6.08 -8.13
C GLY A 44 5.83 7.30 -8.51
N PRO A 45 6.34 8.18 -9.40
CA PRO A 45 5.65 9.41 -9.80
C PRO A 45 4.27 9.18 -10.44
N THR A 46 4.00 7.98 -10.98
CA THR A 46 2.68 7.59 -11.51
C THR A 46 1.55 7.67 -10.47
N PHE A 47 1.88 7.54 -9.18
CA PHE A 47 0.91 7.57 -8.09
C PHE A 47 0.87 8.93 -7.37
N CYS A 48 1.47 9.98 -7.95
CA CYS A 48 1.58 11.30 -7.30
C CYS A 48 0.21 11.90 -6.95
N GLU A 49 -0.79 11.76 -7.83
CA GLU A 49 -2.17 12.23 -7.59
C GLU A 49 -2.83 11.51 -6.42
N LEU A 50 -2.68 10.18 -6.35
CA LEU A 50 -3.19 9.38 -5.25
C LEU A 50 -2.46 9.72 -3.94
N ASN A 51 -1.13 9.87 -3.98
CA ASN A 51 -0.32 10.25 -2.82
C ASN A 51 -0.73 11.63 -2.28
N ALA A 52 -0.98 12.60 -3.16
CA ALA A 52 -1.48 13.91 -2.78
C ALA A 52 -2.88 13.83 -2.15
N SER A 53 -3.79 13.05 -2.73
CA SER A 53 -5.15 12.87 -2.20
C SER A 53 -5.15 12.29 -0.79
N ILE A 54 -4.24 11.35 -0.52
CA ILE A 54 -4.08 10.71 0.79
C ILE A 54 -3.52 11.70 1.80
N HIS A 55 -2.54 12.53 1.43
CA HIS A 55 -1.97 13.56 2.30
C HIS A 55 -2.96 14.67 2.67
N THR A 56 -3.97 14.93 1.83
CA THR A 56 -5.01 15.94 2.08
C THR A 56 -6.18 15.44 2.93
N ARG A 57 -6.18 14.17 3.32
CA ARG A 57 -7.28 13.57 4.09
C ARG A 57 -7.16 13.93 5.58
N ASP A 58 -8.26 14.40 6.17
CA ASP A 58 -8.32 14.76 7.60
C ASP A 58 -8.45 13.56 8.56
N SER A 59 -8.53 12.33 8.05
CA SER A 59 -8.72 11.12 8.85
C SER A 59 -7.58 10.12 8.68
N LEU A 60 -7.30 9.40 9.78
CA LEU A 60 -6.34 8.31 9.83
C LEU A 60 -6.65 7.29 8.74
N LEU A 61 -5.69 7.07 7.84
CA LEU A 61 -5.78 6.07 6.79
C LEU A 61 -5.21 4.76 7.32
N GLN A 62 -6.02 3.71 7.26
CA GLN A 62 -5.55 2.39 7.62
C GLN A 62 -4.84 1.72 6.45
N TYR A 63 -3.93 0.79 6.73
CA TYR A 63 -3.18 0.10 5.68
C TYR A 63 -4.08 -0.70 4.74
N ASP A 64 -5.11 -1.36 5.27
CA ASP A 64 -6.08 -2.09 4.44
C ASP A 64 -6.84 -1.14 3.50
N GLU A 65 -7.22 0.05 4.00
CA GLU A 65 -7.87 1.08 3.17
C GLU A 65 -6.92 1.64 2.10
N LEU A 66 -5.63 1.82 2.43
CA LEU A 66 -4.60 2.19 1.46
C LEU A 66 -4.46 1.10 0.38
N PHE A 67 -4.48 -0.16 0.80
CA PHE A 67 -4.30 -1.31 -0.09
C PHE A 67 -5.37 -1.32 -1.19
N ASP A 68 -6.63 -1.26 -0.79
CA ASP A 68 -7.76 -1.24 -1.72
C ASP A 68 -7.67 -0.06 -2.69
N LYS A 69 -7.38 1.15 -2.17
CA LYS A 69 -7.26 2.37 -2.99
C LYS A 69 -6.15 2.28 -4.04
N LEU A 70 -5.00 1.71 -3.69
CA LEU A 70 -3.88 1.57 -4.62
C LEU A 70 -4.14 0.54 -5.71
N VAL A 71 -4.77 -0.58 -5.35
CA VAL A 71 -5.17 -1.61 -6.32
C VAL A 71 -6.25 -1.07 -7.27
N ASP A 72 -7.25 -0.37 -6.75
CA ASP A 72 -8.29 0.28 -7.56
C ASP A 72 -7.69 1.31 -8.53
N PHE A 73 -6.72 2.09 -8.07
CA PHE A 73 -6.04 3.08 -8.92
C PHE A 73 -5.18 2.43 -10.00
N GLU A 74 -4.49 1.33 -9.71
CA GLU A 74 -3.76 0.56 -10.73
C GLU A 74 -4.71 -0.01 -11.80
N ILE A 75 -5.87 -0.52 -11.38
CA ILE A 75 -6.91 -0.99 -12.31
C ILE A 75 -7.41 0.15 -13.19
N PHE A 76 -7.58 1.36 -12.65
CA PHE A 76 -8.00 2.53 -13.42
C PHE A 76 -6.97 2.97 -14.48
N LEU A 77 -5.68 2.73 -14.23
CA LEU A 77 -4.59 3.11 -15.14
C LEU A 77 -4.35 2.10 -16.29
N ASN A 78 -4.88 0.88 -16.18
CA ASN A 78 -4.71 -0.20 -17.16
C ASN A 78 -5.92 -0.35 -18.10
#